data_AF-A0A7S3B450-F1
#
_entry.id   AF-A0A7S3B450-F1
#
_cell.length_a   1.000
_cell.length_b   1.000
_cell.length_c   1.000
_cell.angle_alpha   90.00
_cell.angle_beta   90.00
_cell.angle_gamma   90.00
#
_symmetry.space_group_name_H-M   'P 1'
#
loop_
_entity.id
_entity.type
_entity.pdbx_description
1 polymer ?
#
loop_
_entity_poly.entity_id
_entity_poly.type
_entity_poly.pdbx_seq_one_letter_code
_entity_poly.pdbx_strand_id
1 'polypeptide(L)'
;RWRPADVAVLPLPVAGGIIACVDYYGNAARLFVRGVGSAQYAECAAVGAKRRSRKPCLERPSGIAVDPSSTLSSGSDRVRILISETGAQCISVFEIRLLTAEAMPQVQLSCSHLCDMGVEQLGSGLHAPLRGLWGWLGISCTAAGDVLVADCDNRCLLVL
;
A
#
# COMPACT_ATOMS: atom_id res chain seq x y z
N ARG A 1 -9.19 10.61 18.17
CA ARG A 1 -8.00 9.86 18.66
C ARG A 1 -6.92 10.04 17.63
N TRP A 2 -5.72 10.47 18.01
CA TRP A 2 -4.60 10.57 17.08
C TRP A 2 -4.09 9.16 16.76
N ARG A 3 -3.75 8.89 15.49
CA ARG A 3 -3.13 7.64 15.07
C ARG A 3 -1.86 7.96 14.28
N PRO A 4 -0.74 7.29 14.55
CA PRO A 4 0.44 7.43 13.70
C PRO A 4 0.14 6.90 12.29
N ALA A 5 0.75 7.52 11.30
CA ALA A 5 0.75 7.01 9.94
C ALA A 5 1.47 5.66 9.88
N ASP A 6 1.00 4.76 9.02
CA ASP A 6 1.73 3.53 8.70
C ASP A 6 2.65 3.76 7.51
N VAL A 7 3.79 3.08 7.48
CA VAL A 7 4.90 3.42 6.60
C VAL A 7 5.52 2.17 6.00
N ALA A 8 5.74 2.21 4.69
CA ALA A 8 6.42 1.16 3.93
C ALA A 8 7.60 1.72 3.13
N VAL A 9 8.71 0.98 3.09
CA VAL A 9 9.86 1.32 2.24
C VAL A 9 9.71 0.59 0.92
N LEU A 10 9.74 1.33 -0.19
CA LEU A 10 9.66 0.76 -1.53
C LEU A 10 11.08 0.42 -2.02
N PRO A 11 11.38 -0.85 -2.34
CA PRO A 11 12.70 -1.27 -2.79
C PRO A 11 12.89 -0.98 -4.29
N LEU A 12 12.90 0.31 -4.65
CA LEU A 12 13.19 0.81 -6.00
C LEU A 12 14.68 1.20 -6.08
N PRO A 13 15.54 0.35 -6.68
CA PRO A 13 17.00 0.48 -6.57
C PRO A 13 17.56 1.77 -7.18
N VAL A 14 16.86 2.37 -8.14
CA VAL A 14 17.32 3.54 -8.90
C VAL A 14 17.00 4.88 -8.21
N ALA A 15 16.09 4.90 -7.23
CA ALA A 15 15.46 6.14 -6.74
C ALA A 15 15.98 6.66 -5.38
N GLY A 16 17.09 6.17 -4.85
CA GLY A 16 17.66 6.71 -3.59
C GLY A 16 16.86 6.41 -2.31
N GLY A 17 15.92 5.46 -2.36
CA GLY A 17 15.02 5.10 -1.27
C GLY A 17 13.71 5.89 -1.34
N ILE A 18 12.61 5.19 -1.60
CA ILE A 18 11.26 5.75 -1.59
C ILE A 18 10.49 5.21 -0.39
N ILE A 19 9.75 6.07 0.29
CA ILE A 19 8.89 5.74 1.41
C ILE A 19 7.44 6.05 1.02
N ALA A 20 6.54 5.12 1.32
CA ALA A 20 5.10 5.30 1.21
C ALA A 20 4.50 5.41 2.61
N CYS A 21 3.63 6.39 2.83
CA CYS A 21 2.95 6.60 4.10
C CYS A 21 1.43 6.64 3.90
N VAL A 22 0.67 5.97 4.75
CA VAL A 22 -0.79 6.10 4.84
C VAL A 22 -1.19 6.68 6.18
N ASP A 23 -2.07 7.67 6.17
CA ASP A 23 -2.71 8.22 7.36
C ASP A 23 -4.17 7.75 7.38
N TYR A 24 -4.63 7.26 8.53
CA TYR A 24 -6.00 6.79 8.75
C TYR A 24 -7.08 7.82 8.42
N TYR A 25 -6.77 9.11 8.58
CA TYR A 25 -7.68 10.20 8.22
C TYR A 25 -7.43 10.75 6.81
N GLY A 26 -6.39 10.27 6.13
CA GLY A 26 -6.10 10.57 4.74
C GLY A 26 -6.99 9.80 3.77
N ASN A 27 -6.94 10.22 2.50
CA ASN A 27 -7.62 9.58 1.38
C ASN A 27 -6.64 9.03 0.33
N ALA A 28 -5.34 9.01 0.66
CA ALA A 28 -4.26 8.60 -0.21
C ALA A 28 -3.06 8.07 0.61
N ALA A 29 -2.29 7.16 0.02
CA ALA A 29 -0.90 6.93 0.38
C ALA A 29 -0.03 8.02 -0.26
N ARG A 30 0.85 8.63 0.51
CA ARG A 30 1.79 9.66 0.03
C ARG A 30 3.15 9.02 -0.17
N LEU A 31 3.79 9.30 -1.31
CA LEU A 31 5.08 8.77 -1.68
C LEU A 31 6.14 9.85 -1.55
N PHE A 32 7.22 9.53 -0.85
CA PHE A 32 8.33 10.43 -0.58
C PHE A 32 9.62 9.82 -1.11
N VAL A 33 10.41 10.62 -1.82
CA VAL A 33 11.71 10.22 -2.35
C VAL A 33 12.81 10.96 -1.61
N ARG A 34 13.91 10.25 -1.34
CA ARG A 34 15.14 10.87 -0.87
C ARG A 34 16.06 11.16 -2.04
N GLY A 35 16.36 12.44 -2.25
CA GLY A 35 17.33 12.85 -3.26
C GLY A 35 18.73 12.31 -2.94
N VAL A 36 19.50 11.97 -3.98
CA VAL A 36 20.91 11.56 -3.83
C VAL A 36 21.69 12.68 -3.15
N GLY A 37 22.37 12.38 -2.04
CA GLY A 37 23.12 13.35 -1.24
C GLY A 37 22.25 14.24 -0.32
N SER A 38 20.93 14.09 -0.31
CA SER A 38 20.04 14.78 0.63
C SER A 38 19.73 13.90 1.84
N ALA A 39 19.58 14.52 3.01
CA ALA A 39 19.02 13.88 4.21
C ALA A 39 17.49 14.00 4.28
N GLN A 40 16.89 14.83 3.44
CA GLN A 40 15.46 15.14 3.46
C GLN A 40 14.69 14.34 2.41
N TYR A 41 13.49 13.91 2.81
CA TYR A 41 12.50 13.29 1.95
C TYR A 41 11.56 14.37 1.41
N ALA A 42 11.30 14.35 0.11
CA ALA A 42 10.31 15.22 -0.54
C ALA A 42 9.16 14.38 -1.11
N GLU A 43 7.93 14.87 -0.98
CA GLU A 43 6.78 14.20 -1.59
C GLU A 43 6.90 14.26 -3.12
N CYS A 44 6.68 13.12 -3.78
CA CYS A 44 6.80 12.99 -5.22
C CYS A 44 5.50 12.53 -5.90
N ALA A 45 4.61 11.85 -5.17
CA ALA A 45 3.34 11.38 -5.69
C ALA A 45 2.35 11.03 -4.57
N ALA A 46 1.07 10.87 -4.94
CA ALA A 46 0.03 10.34 -4.08
C ALA A 46 -0.73 9.21 -4.80
N VAL A 47 -1.01 8.14 -4.07
CA VAL A 47 -1.69 6.92 -4.53
C VAL A 47 -3.03 6.80 -3.80
N GLY A 48 -4.11 6.56 -4.53
CA GLY A 48 -5.42 6.37 -3.91
C GLY A 48 -6.61 6.49 -4.86
N ALA A 49 -6.36 6.85 -6.13
CA ALA A 49 -7.39 6.86 -7.15
C ALA A 49 -7.71 5.42 -7.60
N LYS A 50 -8.91 4.93 -7.27
CA LYS A 50 -9.45 3.68 -7.84
C LYS A 50 -9.78 3.89 -9.31
N ARG A 51 -9.77 2.84 -10.15
CA ARG A 51 -9.91 2.93 -11.64
C ARG A 51 -11.04 3.83 -12.17
N ARG A 52 -12.10 4.08 -11.39
CA ARG A 52 -13.26 4.91 -11.77
C ARG A 52 -13.33 6.28 -11.08
N SER A 53 -12.39 6.59 -10.18
CA SER A 53 -12.32 7.87 -9.48
C SER A 53 -11.15 8.70 -9.98
N ARG A 54 -11.40 9.97 -10.35
CA ARG A 54 -10.33 10.93 -10.68
C ARG A 54 -9.67 11.55 -9.43
N LYS A 55 -10.19 11.27 -8.23
CA LYS A 55 -9.67 11.78 -6.95
C LYS A 55 -9.22 10.62 -6.06
N PRO A 56 -8.14 10.79 -5.28
CA PRO A 56 -7.78 9.81 -4.27
C PRO A 56 -8.95 9.57 -3.31
N CYS A 57 -9.33 8.30 -3.15
CA CYS A 57 -10.53 7.88 -2.46
C CYS A 57 -10.29 6.62 -1.62
N LEU A 58 -9.12 6.53 -0.97
CA LEU A 58 -8.93 5.50 0.05
C LEU A 58 -9.88 5.76 1.21
N GLU A 59 -10.56 4.71 1.68
CA GLU A 59 -11.55 4.81 2.73
C GLU A 59 -10.97 4.36 4.07
N ARG A 60 -10.47 5.34 4.85
CA ARG A 60 -9.80 5.11 6.14
C ARG A 60 -8.64 4.12 6.00
N PRO A 61 -7.60 4.44 5.19
CA PRO A 61 -6.49 3.54 4.96
C PRO A 61 -5.74 3.30 6.26
N SER A 62 -5.61 2.05 6.66
CA SER A 62 -5.21 1.70 8.00
C SER A 62 -3.85 1.05 8.08
N GLY A 63 -3.30 0.55 6.98
CA GLY A 63 -1.99 -0.05 6.94
C GLY A 63 -1.48 -0.16 5.52
N ILE A 64 -0.16 -0.29 5.38
CA ILE A 64 0.52 -0.39 4.09
C ILE A 64 1.59 -1.47 4.11
N ALA A 65 1.62 -2.30 3.08
CA ALA A 65 2.65 -3.31 2.87
C ALA A 65 3.16 -3.26 1.44
N VAL A 66 4.37 -3.80 1.25
CA VAL A 66 4.97 -4.00 -0.08
C VAL A 66 4.97 -5.48 -0.39
N ASP A 67 4.52 -5.86 -1.57
CA ASP A 67 4.63 -7.22 -2.08
C ASP A 67 6.08 -7.46 -2.54
N PRO A 68 6.87 -8.28 -1.82
CA PRO A 68 8.26 -8.53 -2.19
C PRO A 68 8.38 -9.34 -3.48
N SER A 69 7.37 -10.13 -3.86
CA SER A 69 7.39 -10.92 -5.10
C SER A 69 7.50 -10.05 -6.35
N SER A 70 6.99 -8.81 -6.28
CA SER A 70 7.08 -7.82 -7.36
C SER A 70 8.52 -7.34 -7.64
N THR A 71 9.45 -7.59 -6.71
CA THR A 71 10.82 -7.08 -6.77
C THR A 71 11.88 -8.15 -7.06
N LEU A 72 11.50 -9.43 -6.96
CA LEU A 72 12.39 -10.58 -7.24
C LEU A 72 12.67 -10.77 -8.74
N SER A 73 11.96 -10.06 -9.60
CA SER A 73 12.26 -9.99 -11.04
C SER A 73 13.37 -8.96 -11.25
N SER A 74 14.61 -9.43 -11.42
CA SER A 74 15.84 -8.65 -11.67
C SER A 74 15.58 -7.29 -12.36
N GLY A 75 15.72 -6.19 -11.63
CA GLY A 75 15.63 -4.83 -12.18
C GLY A 75 14.23 -4.31 -12.49
N SER A 76 13.18 -4.89 -11.90
CA SER A 76 11.81 -4.39 -12.03
C SER A 76 11.68 -2.96 -11.53
N ASP A 77 11.36 -2.03 -12.43
CA ASP A 77 10.92 -0.66 -12.13
C ASP A 77 9.50 -0.63 -11.52
N ARG A 78 8.98 -1.77 -11.08
CA ARG A 78 7.61 -1.94 -10.60
C ARG A 78 7.59 -2.52 -9.20
N VAL A 79 6.74 -1.93 -8.37
CA VAL A 79 6.48 -2.39 -7.00
C VAL A 79 4.98 -2.44 -6.81
N ARG A 80 4.48 -3.52 -6.23
CA ARG A 80 3.10 -3.57 -5.74
C ARG A 80 3.05 -3.17 -4.29
N ILE A 81 2.12 -2.27 -3.98
CA ILE A 81 1.78 -1.91 -2.61
C ILE A 81 0.36 -2.37 -2.31
N LEU A 82 0.17 -2.83 -1.09
CA LEU A 82 -1.11 -3.23 -0.55
C LEU A 82 -1.49 -2.22 0.51
N ILE A 83 -2.71 -1.71 0.45
CA ILE A 83 -3.24 -0.78 1.44
C ILE A 83 -4.51 -1.37 2.03
N SER A 84 -4.49 -1.62 3.34
CA SER A 84 -5.71 -2.03 4.04
C SER A 84 -6.63 -0.82 4.23
N GLU A 85 -7.89 -0.95 3.85
CA GLU A 85 -8.90 0.11 3.96
C GLU A 85 -9.97 -0.33 4.97
N THR A 86 -9.92 0.16 6.20
CA THR A 86 -10.91 -0.21 7.22
C THR A 86 -12.31 0.25 6.84
N GLY A 87 -12.45 1.40 6.19
CA GLY A 87 -13.76 1.92 5.78
C GLY A 87 -14.40 1.08 4.69
N ALA A 88 -13.60 0.71 3.68
CA ALA A 88 -14.05 -0.12 2.56
C ALA A 88 -14.01 -1.63 2.85
N GLN A 89 -13.46 -2.04 3.99
CA GLN A 89 -13.27 -3.44 4.40
C GLN A 89 -12.57 -4.30 3.35
N CYS A 90 -11.52 -3.74 2.73
CA CYS A 90 -10.76 -4.41 1.69
C CYS A 90 -9.28 -4.11 1.78
N ILE A 91 -8.50 -4.78 0.93
CA ILE A 91 -7.13 -4.42 0.65
C ILE A 91 -7.06 -3.93 -0.80
N SER A 92 -6.80 -2.65 -0.98
CA SER A 92 -6.51 -2.10 -2.30
C SER A 92 -5.09 -2.49 -2.72
N VAL A 93 -4.95 -3.04 -3.94
CA VAL A 93 -3.66 -3.36 -4.53
C VAL A 93 -3.33 -2.36 -5.62
N PHE A 94 -2.20 -1.67 -5.46
CA PHE A 94 -1.69 -0.72 -6.45
C PHE A 94 -0.35 -1.20 -7.00
N GLU A 95 -0.14 -0.98 -8.29
CA GLU A 95 1.17 -1.09 -8.92
C GLU A 95 1.74 0.31 -9.12
N ILE A 96 2.92 0.54 -8.56
CA ILE A 96 3.74 1.72 -8.77
C ILE A 96 4.80 1.35 -9.78
N ARG A 97 5.00 2.19 -10.81
CA ARG A 97 6.12 2.04 -11.74
C ARG A 97 6.94 3.32 -11.83
N LEU A 98 8.26 3.18 -11.83
CA LEU A 98 9.20 4.24 -12.16
C LEU A 98 9.16 4.46 -13.69
N LEU A 99 8.96 5.71 -14.14
CA LEU A 99 8.79 5.99 -15.58
C LEU A 99 10.10 6.25 -16.31
N THR A 100 11.09 6.86 -15.67
CA THR A 100 12.53 6.91 -16.02
C THR A 100 13.21 7.93 -15.10
N ALA A 101 14.48 7.67 -14.77
CA ALA A 101 15.33 8.54 -13.96
C ALA A 101 16.53 9.01 -14.80
N GLU A 102 16.28 9.52 -16.00
CA GLU A 102 17.37 10.08 -16.83
C GLU A 102 17.69 11.48 -16.32
N ALA A 103 18.70 11.52 -15.44
CA ALA A 103 19.23 12.71 -14.76
C ALA A 103 18.22 13.44 -13.85
N MET A 104 18.52 13.42 -12.55
CA MET A 104 17.82 14.16 -11.50
C MET A 104 17.49 15.62 -11.91
N PRO A 105 16.35 16.17 -11.42
CA PRO A 105 15.99 15.99 -10.01
C PRO A 105 14.63 15.35 -9.70
N GLN A 106 13.80 14.99 -10.68
CA GLN A 106 12.43 14.54 -10.38
C GLN A 106 12.19 13.09 -10.78
N VAL A 107 12.04 12.23 -9.77
CA VAL A 107 11.54 10.87 -9.91
C VAL A 107 10.08 10.91 -10.33
N GLN A 108 9.80 10.43 -11.55
CA GLN A 108 8.44 10.28 -12.04
C GLN A 108 7.91 8.88 -11.74
N LEU A 109 6.77 8.82 -11.05
CA LEU A 109 6.07 7.59 -10.72
C LEU A 109 4.73 7.55 -11.44
N SER A 110 4.41 6.39 -12.00
CA SER A 110 3.05 6.05 -12.39
C SER A 110 2.44 5.13 -11.35
N CYS A 111 1.14 5.28 -11.11
CA CYS A 111 0.40 4.43 -10.20
C CYS A 111 -0.85 3.92 -10.91
N SER A 112 -1.13 2.63 -10.76
CA SER A 112 -2.36 2.02 -11.26
C SER A 112 -3.00 1.14 -10.19
N HIS A 113 -4.31 1.30 -9.99
CA HIS A 113 -5.10 0.38 -9.18
C HIS A 113 -5.33 -0.92 -9.94
N LEU A 114 -4.89 -2.04 -9.35
CA LEU A 114 -5.00 -3.37 -9.95
C LEU A 114 -6.35 -4.00 -9.58
N CYS A 115 -6.61 -4.14 -8.29
CA CYS A 115 -7.81 -4.76 -7.75
C CYS A 115 -8.02 -4.38 -6.28
N ASP A 116 -9.21 -4.72 -5.78
CA ASP A 116 -9.51 -4.76 -4.36
C ASP A 116 -9.62 -6.24 -3.95
N MET A 117 -8.86 -6.66 -2.94
CA MET A 117 -8.99 -7.98 -2.34
C MET A 117 -9.97 -7.88 -1.18
N GLY A 118 -11.07 -8.64 -1.28
CA GLY A 118 -11.96 -8.86 -0.15
C GLY A 118 -11.26 -9.77 0.85
N VAL A 119 -11.32 -9.42 2.13
CA VAL A 119 -10.84 -10.31 3.18
C VAL A 119 -12.01 -11.19 3.59
N GLU A 120 -12.11 -12.37 2.99
CA GLU A 120 -13.08 -13.37 3.42
C GLU A 120 -12.59 -14.02 4.71
N GLN A 121 -13.50 -14.21 5.66
CA GLN A 121 -13.23 -15.07 6.81
C GLN A 121 -13.18 -16.51 6.30
N LEU A 122 -11.98 -17.09 6.23
CA LEU A 122 -11.77 -18.50 5.87
C LEU A 122 -12.76 -19.38 6.64
N GLY A 123 -13.71 -20.00 5.92
CA GLY A 123 -14.66 -20.98 6.45
C GLY A 123 -16.15 -20.61 6.45
N SER A 124 -16.57 -19.39 6.07
CA SER A 124 -18.00 -19.01 6.11
C SER A 124 -18.75 -19.16 4.78
N GLY A 125 -18.06 -19.24 3.63
CA GLY A 125 -18.69 -19.28 2.30
C GLY A 125 -19.54 -18.04 1.96
N LEU A 126 -19.41 -16.98 2.76
CA LEU A 126 -20.12 -15.72 2.59
C LEU A 126 -19.10 -14.67 2.13
N HIS A 127 -19.41 -13.96 1.03
CA HIS A 127 -18.69 -12.77 0.55
C HIS A 127 -18.73 -11.57 1.51
N ALA A 128 -19.11 -11.81 2.75
CA ALA A 128 -19.10 -10.85 3.83
C ALA A 128 -18.70 -11.62 5.10
N PRO A 129 -17.69 -11.16 5.85
CA PRO A 129 -17.45 -11.70 7.16
C PRO A 129 -18.72 -11.52 8.00
N LEU A 130 -19.19 -12.58 8.66
CA LEU A 130 -20.34 -12.54 9.58
C LEU A 130 -20.21 -11.44 10.66
N ARG A 131 -18.96 -10.98 10.88
CA ARG A 131 -18.58 -9.73 11.52
C ARG A 131 -17.47 -9.15 10.63
N GLY A 132 -17.78 -8.16 9.79
CA GLY A 132 -16.85 -7.47 8.86
C GLY A 132 -15.44 -7.20 9.41
N LEU A 133 -14.54 -6.66 8.58
CA LEU A 133 -13.31 -6.07 9.10
C LEU A 133 -13.71 -4.82 9.90
N TRP A 134 -13.95 -4.99 11.20
CA TRP A 134 -14.18 -3.88 12.11
C TRP A 134 -12.79 -3.51 12.63
N GLY A 135 -12.37 -2.26 12.44
CA GLY A 135 -11.16 -1.75 13.09
C GLY A 135 -9.87 -1.80 12.28
N TRP A 136 -8.77 -1.57 13.00
CA TRP A 136 -7.46 -1.27 12.43
C TRP A 136 -6.81 -2.53 11.89
N LEU A 137 -6.51 -2.52 10.60
CA LEU A 137 -5.87 -3.64 9.93
C LEU A 137 -4.38 -3.36 9.79
N GLY A 138 -3.58 -4.08 10.56
CA GLY A 138 -2.16 -4.23 10.26
C GLY A 138 -2.03 -5.14 9.04
N ILE A 139 -1.19 -4.78 8.08
CA ILE A 139 -0.95 -5.60 6.89
C ILE A 139 0.56 -5.82 6.70
N SER A 140 0.94 -7.02 6.31
CA SER A 140 2.30 -7.37 5.95
C SER A 140 2.29 -8.42 4.85
N CYS A 141 3.40 -8.56 4.12
CA CYS A 141 3.56 -9.58 3.08
C CYS A 141 4.74 -10.48 3.44
N THR A 142 4.57 -11.79 3.31
CA THR A 142 5.67 -12.75 3.47
C THR A 142 6.60 -12.70 2.25
N ALA A 143 7.80 -13.24 2.38
CA ALA A 143 8.72 -13.38 1.24
C ALA A 143 8.15 -14.27 0.11
N ALA A 144 7.21 -15.16 0.43
CA ALA A 144 6.51 -15.99 -0.55
C ALA A 144 5.36 -15.24 -1.26
N GLY A 145 4.99 -14.06 -0.78
CA GLY A 145 3.90 -13.25 -1.33
C GLY A 145 2.55 -13.44 -0.63
N ASP A 146 2.49 -14.24 0.45
CA ASP A 146 1.27 -14.38 1.25
C ASP A 146 0.97 -13.06 1.96
N VAL A 147 -0.31 -12.69 2.02
CA VAL A 147 -0.71 -11.43 2.65
C VAL A 147 -1.25 -11.74 4.04
N LEU A 148 -0.56 -11.19 5.04
CA LEU A 148 -0.94 -11.32 6.44
C LEU A 148 -1.73 -10.09 6.87
N VAL A 149 -2.90 -10.31 7.46
CA VAL A 149 -3.77 -9.24 7.97
C VAL A 149 -4.01 -9.47 9.45
N ALA A 150 -3.62 -8.51 10.28
CA ALA A 150 -3.95 -8.49 11.70
C ALA A 150 -5.23 -7.69 11.89
N ASP A 151 -6.30 -8.37 12.31
CA ASP A 151 -7.58 -7.75 12.64
C ASP A 151 -7.69 -7.59 14.17
N CYS A 152 -7.57 -6.35 14.64
CA CYS A 152 -7.54 -6.09 16.07
C CYS A 152 -8.88 -6.31 16.76
N ASP A 153 -10.01 -6.05 16.09
CA ASP A 153 -11.32 -6.15 16.74
C ASP A 153 -11.78 -7.61 16.76
N ASN A 154 -11.48 -8.37 15.71
CA ASN A 154 -11.72 -9.81 15.67
C ASN A 154 -10.65 -10.65 16.38
N ARG A 155 -9.53 -10.01 16.82
CA ARG A 155 -8.41 -10.64 17.54
C ARG A 155 -7.85 -11.85 16.80
N CYS A 156 -7.73 -11.74 15.48
CA CYS A 156 -7.25 -12.81 14.63
C CYS A 156 -6.16 -12.32 13.67
N LEU A 157 -5.43 -13.29 13.13
CA LEU A 157 -4.54 -13.10 11.99
C LEU A 157 -5.07 -13.91 10.83
N LEU A 158 -5.23 -13.25 9.69
CA LEU A 158 -5.73 -13.83 8.45
C LEU A 158 -4.56 -13.93 7.47
N VAL A 159 -4.58 -14.99 6.68
CA VAL A 159 -3.62 -15.23 5.59
C VAL A 159 -4.45 -15.30 4.30
N LEU A 160 -4.10 -14.47 3.32
CA LEU A 160 -4.75 -14.39 2.01
C LEU A 160 -3.80 -14.84 0.92
#